data_AF-A0A965PR13-F1
#
_entry.id   AF-A0A965PR13-F1
#
_cell.length_a   1.000
_cell.length_b   1.000
_cell.length_c   1.000
_cell.angle_alpha   90.00
_cell.angle_beta   90.00
_cell.angle_gamma   90.00
#
_symmetry.space_group_name_H-M   'P 1'
#
loop_
_entity.id
_entity.type
_entity.pdbx_description
1 polymer ?
#
loop_
_entity_poly.entity_id
_entity_poly.type
_entity_poly.pdbx_seq_one_letter_code
_entity_poly.pdbx_strand_id
1 'polypeptide(L)'
;MLTKAAPTLRTAAEYTNPLNLVTKPIGAVISPNVAPEVKTLMKEGVTPTTGQILGGGYKRFEEGLTSIPILGDFIKSAQLRAVEDLNQAAFNRALKPIGLELPKDVVGREAVQFVSDKLDDAYGKLLPNMTVKKDPIFATELTNLRGMVQSGAIDPNAVKAFDRFLDTNIVNKFQGQGAISGETLKNIQSDLREQITRYGKSTDSDQQLIAQALKEVQDQFRQLVIRTNPQNAKELKAIDTGYANFKRVQDAASRVGAEEGVFSPSQLQSAVRAKDTSKDKAQFAKGTAYMQDLSEAGKTVLGGKVPDSGTPYRTMAALLTGGGTAMAGYPAIAGGLLTAPLMYSSPGQSTMAALLAKRPAGAQAISDFVRNNQEAKLAALLAAQQPPRIELNNMLPNRP
;
A
#
# COMPACT_ATOMS: atom_id res chain seq x y z
N MET A 1 18.05 -39.52 38.24
CA MET A 1 17.18 -38.42 37.76
C MET A 1 17.92 -37.65 36.69
N LEU A 2 17.18 -37.13 35.69
CA LEU A 2 17.60 -36.28 34.57
C LEU A 2 18.02 -36.99 33.28
N THR A 3 17.00 -37.46 32.57
CA THR A 3 16.98 -37.70 31.12
C THR A 3 16.41 -36.46 30.41
N LYS A 4 16.87 -36.19 29.19
CA LYS A 4 16.30 -35.32 28.13
C LYS A 4 16.41 -33.79 28.28
N ALA A 5 17.34 -33.19 27.52
CA ALA A 5 17.12 -31.90 26.83
C ALA A 5 18.20 -31.68 25.74
N ALA A 6 17.90 -32.01 24.48
CA ALA A 6 18.48 -31.38 23.28
C ALA A 6 17.89 -32.03 22.01
N PRO A 7 16.84 -31.42 21.42
CA PRO A 7 17.02 -30.95 20.05
C PRO A 7 16.19 -29.69 19.77
N THR A 8 16.62 -28.52 20.25
CA THR A 8 15.96 -27.25 19.91
C THR A 8 16.92 -26.08 19.63
N LEU A 9 18.24 -26.28 19.78
CA LEU A 9 19.24 -25.23 19.52
C LEU A 9 19.90 -25.31 18.14
N ARG A 10 19.70 -26.38 17.36
CA ARG A 10 20.29 -26.51 16.01
C ARG A 10 19.50 -25.83 14.89
N THR A 11 18.20 -25.61 15.07
CA THR A 11 17.35 -25.04 14.01
C THR A 11 17.36 -23.51 13.97
N ALA A 12 17.82 -22.83 15.03
CA ALA A 12 17.89 -21.37 15.09
C ALA A 12 19.17 -20.78 14.47
N ALA A 13 20.26 -21.56 14.38
CA ALA A 13 21.53 -21.13 13.81
C ALA A 13 21.60 -21.28 12.27
N GLU A 14 20.73 -22.10 11.67
CA GLU A 14 20.69 -22.28 10.21
C GLU A 14 20.02 -21.12 9.46
N TYR A 15 19.25 -20.28 10.17
CA TYR A 15 18.53 -19.13 9.59
C TYR A 15 19.22 -17.77 9.78
N THR A 16 20.33 -17.72 10.54
CA THR A 16 20.98 -16.46 10.95
C THR A 16 22.37 -16.26 10.35
N ASN A 17 22.89 -17.21 9.58
CA ASN A 17 24.21 -17.10 8.97
C ASN A 17 24.14 -16.49 7.55
N PRO A 18 24.61 -15.24 7.32
CA PRO A 18 24.51 -14.55 6.04
C PRO A 18 25.25 -15.26 4.89
N LEU A 19 26.22 -16.13 5.19
CA LEU A 19 26.92 -16.97 4.20
C LEU A 19 26.02 -18.01 3.51
N ASN A 20 24.94 -18.47 4.17
CA ASN A 20 23.98 -19.41 3.58
C ASN A 20 22.98 -18.76 2.61
N LEU A 21 22.89 -17.42 2.58
CA LEU A 21 22.03 -16.69 1.64
C LEU A 21 22.67 -16.57 0.25
N VAL A 22 23.99 -16.56 0.16
CA VAL A 22 24.73 -16.47 -1.12
C VAL A 22 24.76 -17.82 -1.84
N THR A 23 24.61 -18.93 -1.12
CA THR A 23 24.64 -20.30 -1.66
C THR A 23 23.26 -20.93 -1.92
N LYS A 24 22.15 -20.28 -1.55
CA LYS A 24 20.78 -20.74 -1.89
C LYS A 24 20.06 -19.96 -3.01
N PRO A 25 20.71 -19.40 -4.05
CA PRO A 25 19.97 -18.66 -5.08
C PRO A 25 19.15 -19.59 -5.99
N ILE A 26 19.47 -20.89 -6.07
CA ILE A 26 18.79 -21.81 -7.00
C ILE A 26 17.59 -22.52 -6.35
N GLY A 27 17.68 -22.89 -5.06
CA GLY A 27 16.61 -23.62 -4.36
C GLY A 27 15.34 -22.78 -4.11
N ALA A 28 15.48 -21.48 -3.81
CA ALA A 28 14.36 -20.57 -3.63
C ALA A 28 13.65 -20.22 -4.96
N VAL A 29 14.35 -20.38 -6.09
CA VAL A 29 13.83 -20.18 -7.45
C VAL A 29 13.13 -21.44 -7.98
N ILE A 30 13.61 -22.63 -7.61
CA ILE A 30 12.97 -23.92 -7.92
C ILE A 30 11.69 -24.10 -7.08
N SER A 31 11.76 -23.60 -5.84
CA SER A 31 10.90 -23.74 -4.66
C SER A 31 9.84 -22.70 -4.22
N PRO A 32 9.61 -21.51 -4.82
CA PRO A 32 9.14 -20.37 -4.04
C PRO A 32 7.73 -20.61 -3.51
N ASN A 33 7.60 -20.75 -2.18
CA ASN A 33 6.31 -20.69 -1.51
C ASN A 33 5.91 -19.21 -1.46
N VAL A 34 5.46 -18.69 -2.61
CA VAL A 34 5.03 -17.30 -2.73
C VAL A 34 3.85 -17.09 -1.81
N ALA A 35 4.06 -16.23 -0.82
CA ALA A 35 3.07 -15.92 0.19
C ALA A 35 1.77 -15.43 -0.48
N PRO A 36 0.58 -15.82 0.00
CA PRO A 36 -0.70 -15.39 -0.57
C PRO A 36 -0.81 -13.86 -0.75
N GLU A 37 -0.20 -13.10 0.15
CA GLU A 37 -0.11 -11.64 0.15
C GLU A 37 0.56 -11.10 -1.12
N VAL A 38 1.65 -11.74 -1.57
CA VAL A 38 2.34 -11.35 -2.81
C VAL A 38 1.43 -11.56 -4.02
N LYS A 39 0.66 -12.66 -4.04
CA LYS A 39 -0.30 -12.93 -5.12
C LYS A 39 -1.42 -11.90 -5.13
N THR A 40 -1.94 -11.52 -3.96
CA THR A 40 -2.95 -10.47 -3.82
C THR A 40 -2.44 -9.15 -4.39
N LEU A 41 -1.23 -8.74 -4.03
CA LEU A 41 -0.59 -7.53 -4.53
C LEU A 41 -0.43 -7.55 -6.05
N MET A 42 0.14 -8.63 -6.59
CA MET A 42 0.37 -8.74 -8.03
C MET A 42 -0.90 -8.82 -8.85
N LYS A 43 -1.98 -9.43 -8.32
CA LYS A 43 -3.29 -9.42 -8.95
C LYS A 43 -3.88 -8.01 -9.05
N GLU A 44 -3.55 -7.15 -8.10
CA GLU A 44 -3.98 -5.75 -8.08
C GLU A 44 -3.04 -4.81 -8.84
N GLY A 45 -2.03 -5.35 -9.54
CA GLY A 45 -1.08 -4.60 -10.36
C GLY A 45 0.16 -4.11 -9.63
N VAL A 46 0.34 -4.49 -8.36
CA VAL A 46 1.51 -4.13 -7.57
C VAL A 46 2.70 -5.01 -7.95
N THR A 47 3.85 -4.38 -8.20
CA THR A 47 5.07 -5.09 -8.57
C THR A 47 6.12 -5.00 -7.45
N PRO A 48 6.15 -5.92 -6.46
CA PRO A 48 7.17 -5.90 -5.43
C PRO A 48 8.55 -6.24 -6.00
N THR A 49 9.60 -5.84 -5.28
CA THR A 49 10.97 -6.24 -5.60
C THR A 49 11.21 -7.72 -5.33
N THR A 50 12.32 -8.25 -5.85
CA THR A 50 12.72 -9.64 -5.59
C THR A 50 12.88 -9.92 -4.11
N GLY A 51 13.52 -9.03 -3.35
CA GLY A 51 13.64 -9.15 -1.91
C GLY A 51 12.27 -9.18 -1.21
N GLN A 52 11.34 -8.31 -1.62
CA GLN A 52 9.98 -8.25 -1.06
C GLN A 52 9.16 -9.51 -1.36
N ILE A 53 9.27 -10.09 -2.57
CA ILE A 53 8.57 -11.33 -2.95
C ILE A 53 9.07 -12.52 -2.14
N LEU A 54 10.39 -12.65 -1.99
CA LEU A 54 11.01 -13.76 -1.27
C LEU A 54 10.84 -13.63 0.25
N GLY A 55 10.74 -12.40 0.75
CA GLY A 55 10.54 -12.09 2.16
C GLY A 55 11.73 -12.47 3.05
N GLY A 56 11.50 -12.47 4.36
CA GLY A 56 12.47 -12.92 5.36
C GLY A 56 13.85 -12.24 5.25
N GLY A 57 14.91 -13.05 5.21
CA GLY A 57 16.30 -12.57 5.11
C GLY A 57 16.63 -11.89 3.78
N TYR A 58 15.96 -12.26 2.68
CA TYR A 58 16.20 -11.66 1.36
C TYR A 58 15.72 -10.21 1.31
N LYS A 59 14.54 -9.94 1.88
CA LYS A 59 14.03 -8.58 2.04
C LYS A 59 14.98 -7.72 2.88
N ARG A 60 15.45 -8.23 4.02
CA ARG A 60 16.41 -7.53 4.90
C ARG A 60 17.75 -7.27 4.23
N PHE A 61 18.22 -8.22 3.42
CA PHE A 61 19.45 -8.06 2.64
C PHE A 61 19.31 -6.94 1.62
N GLU A 62 18.23 -6.95 0.82
CA GLU A 62 17.94 -5.91 -0.16
C GLU A 62 17.78 -4.53 0.51
N GLU A 63 17.06 -4.46 1.64
CA GLU A 63 16.95 -3.25 2.48
C GLU A 63 18.33 -2.77 2.96
N GLY A 64 19.27 -3.66 3.30
CA GLY A 64 20.64 -3.30 3.67
C GLY A 64 21.44 -2.70 2.51
N LEU A 65 21.26 -3.22 1.30
CA LEU A 65 21.93 -2.73 0.08
C LEU A 65 21.44 -1.35 -0.36
N THR A 66 20.28 -0.88 0.12
CA THR A 66 19.80 0.49 -0.13
C THR A 66 20.78 1.57 0.36
N SER A 67 21.70 1.22 1.26
CA SER A 67 22.72 2.14 1.78
C SER A 67 23.96 2.27 0.89
N ILE A 68 24.08 1.47 -0.18
CA ILE A 68 25.22 1.51 -1.10
C ILE A 68 24.93 2.53 -2.22
N PRO A 69 25.82 3.50 -2.51
CA PRO A 69 25.63 4.42 -3.63
C PRO A 69 25.43 3.69 -4.98
N ILE A 70 24.66 4.27 -5.89
CA ILE A 70 24.30 3.72 -7.21
C ILE A 70 23.34 2.53 -7.09
N LEU A 71 23.80 1.39 -6.54
CA LEU A 71 22.96 0.19 -6.41
C LEU A 71 21.74 0.44 -5.51
N GLY A 72 21.97 1.08 -4.37
CA GLY A 72 20.94 1.35 -3.39
C GLY A 72 19.87 2.32 -3.90
N ASP A 73 20.21 3.20 -4.83
CA ASP A 73 19.26 4.12 -5.46
C ASP A 73 18.29 3.36 -6.36
N PHE A 74 18.78 2.41 -7.18
CA PHE A 74 17.91 1.54 -7.98
C PHE A 74 16.96 0.69 -7.12
N ILE A 75 17.48 0.14 -6.01
CA ILE A 75 16.66 -0.65 -5.08
C ILE A 75 15.59 0.24 -4.42
N LYS A 76 15.97 1.43 -3.91
CA LYS A 76 15.03 2.38 -3.33
C LYS A 76 13.97 2.79 -4.34
N SER A 77 14.35 3.11 -5.58
CA SER A 77 13.39 3.43 -6.64
C SER A 77 12.45 2.27 -6.94
N ALA A 78 12.93 1.02 -6.94
CA ALA A 78 12.08 -0.15 -7.13
C ALA A 78 11.10 -0.38 -5.97
N GLN A 79 11.54 -0.14 -4.74
CA GLN A 79 10.68 -0.21 -3.55
C GLN A 79 9.65 0.93 -3.54
N LEU A 80 10.03 2.14 -3.94
CA LEU A 80 9.11 3.29 -4.07
C LEU A 80 8.04 3.03 -5.14
N ARG A 81 8.42 2.51 -6.31
CA ARG A 81 7.44 2.12 -7.36
C ARG A 81 6.43 1.09 -6.85
N ALA A 82 6.88 0.09 -6.09
CA ALA A 82 5.96 -0.88 -5.51
C ALA A 82 4.95 -0.23 -4.52
N VAL A 83 5.36 0.82 -3.81
CA VAL A 83 4.46 1.63 -2.97
C VAL A 83 3.50 2.48 -3.82
N GLU A 84 3.98 3.08 -4.91
CA GLU A 84 3.14 3.81 -5.87
C GLU A 84 2.09 2.89 -6.51
N ASP A 85 2.48 1.69 -6.95
CA ASP A 85 1.54 0.70 -7.48
C ASP A 85 0.49 0.33 -6.43
N LEU A 86 0.87 0.19 -5.15
CA LEU A 86 -0.10 -0.06 -4.06
C LEU A 86 -1.10 1.09 -3.92
N ASN A 87 -0.65 2.34 -4.05
CA ASN A 87 -1.52 3.52 -4.02
C ASN A 87 -2.51 3.45 -5.19
N GLN A 88 -2.02 3.19 -6.40
CA GLN A 88 -2.86 3.04 -7.60
C GLN A 88 -3.88 1.90 -7.44
N ALA A 89 -3.45 0.74 -6.93
CA ALA A 89 -4.32 -0.41 -6.64
C ALA A 89 -5.44 -0.04 -5.64
N ALA A 90 -5.10 0.70 -4.58
CA ALA A 90 -6.07 1.12 -3.57
C ALA A 90 -7.10 2.09 -4.13
N PHE A 91 -6.68 3.09 -4.93
CA PHE A 91 -7.61 3.98 -5.64
C PHE A 91 -8.48 3.22 -6.66
N ASN A 92 -7.89 2.29 -7.41
CA ASN A 92 -8.63 1.44 -8.34
C ASN A 92 -9.69 0.59 -7.64
N ARG A 93 -9.47 0.16 -6.40
CA ARG A 93 -10.48 -0.56 -5.62
C ARG A 93 -11.70 0.29 -5.26
N ALA A 94 -11.55 1.61 -5.24
CA ALA A 94 -12.67 2.54 -5.13
C ALA A 94 -13.40 2.75 -6.48
N LEU A 95 -12.70 2.70 -7.61
CA LEU A 95 -13.28 2.93 -8.95
C LEU A 95 -13.88 1.68 -9.61
N LYS A 96 -13.34 0.49 -9.33
CA LYS A 96 -13.79 -0.80 -9.91
C LYS A 96 -15.31 -1.04 -9.76
N PRO A 97 -15.96 -0.76 -8.60
CA PRO A 97 -17.40 -0.95 -8.45
C PRO A 97 -18.24 -0.15 -9.46
N ILE A 98 -17.75 1.01 -9.91
CA ILE A 98 -18.41 1.86 -10.91
C ILE A 98 -17.85 1.66 -12.32
N GLY A 99 -17.03 0.63 -12.53
CA GLY A 99 -16.48 0.26 -13.85
C GLY A 99 -15.42 1.21 -14.39
N LEU A 100 -14.72 1.95 -13.52
CA LEU A 100 -13.66 2.88 -13.91
C LEU A 100 -12.30 2.43 -13.36
N GLU A 101 -11.24 3.01 -13.92
CA GLU A 101 -9.85 2.83 -13.49
C GLU A 101 -9.15 4.19 -13.43
N LEU A 102 -8.15 4.29 -12.55
CA LEU A 102 -7.31 5.46 -12.38
C LEU A 102 -6.28 5.51 -13.53
N PRO A 103 -6.15 6.65 -14.23
CA PRO A 103 -5.05 6.86 -15.19
C PRO A 103 -3.69 6.62 -14.55
N LYS A 104 -2.72 6.12 -15.32
CA LYS A 104 -1.40 5.72 -14.78
C LYS A 104 -0.51 6.88 -14.35
N ASP A 105 -0.76 8.05 -14.89
CA ASP A 105 -0.04 9.30 -14.65
C ASP A 105 -0.61 10.10 -13.47
N VAL A 106 -1.82 9.77 -13.01
CA VAL A 106 -2.49 10.47 -11.92
C VAL A 106 -2.11 9.85 -10.58
N VAL A 107 -1.43 10.62 -9.72
CA VAL A 107 -0.92 10.17 -8.42
C VAL A 107 -1.27 11.14 -7.29
N GLY A 108 -1.06 10.70 -6.04
CA GLY A 108 -1.13 11.58 -4.88
C GLY A 108 -2.46 12.32 -4.71
N ARG A 109 -2.39 13.62 -4.42
CA ARG A 109 -3.57 14.50 -4.24
C ARG A 109 -4.46 14.55 -5.49
N GLU A 110 -3.87 14.49 -6.68
CA GLU A 110 -4.63 14.47 -7.92
C GLU A 110 -5.46 13.19 -8.05
N ALA A 111 -4.90 12.03 -7.65
CA ALA A 111 -5.63 10.78 -7.59
C ALA A 111 -6.80 10.83 -6.60
N VAL A 112 -6.60 11.46 -5.43
CA VAL A 112 -7.69 11.67 -4.46
C VAL A 112 -8.82 12.49 -5.09
N GLN A 113 -8.50 13.58 -5.76
CA GLN A 113 -9.49 14.46 -6.39
C GLN A 113 -10.19 13.75 -7.55
N PHE A 114 -9.45 13.09 -8.43
CA PHE A 114 -9.99 12.34 -9.57
C PHE A 114 -10.99 11.27 -9.11
N VAL A 115 -10.64 10.46 -8.10
CA VAL A 115 -11.51 9.39 -7.61
C VAL A 115 -12.77 9.97 -6.96
N SER A 116 -12.63 11.04 -6.17
CA SER A 116 -13.78 11.76 -5.61
C SER A 116 -14.74 12.20 -6.72
N ASP A 117 -14.20 12.89 -7.73
CA ASP A 117 -14.98 13.43 -8.83
C ASP A 117 -15.70 12.35 -9.64
N LYS A 118 -15.05 11.20 -9.89
CA LYS A 118 -15.67 10.08 -10.62
C LYS A 118 -16.76 9.37 -9.82
N LEU A 119 -16.57 9.20 -8.52
CA LEU A 119 -17.61 8.65 -7.66
C LEU A 119 -18.80 9.61 -7.54
N ASP A 120 -18.54 10.92 -7.47
CA ASP A 120 -19.56 11.97 -7.51
C ASP A 120 -20.32 12.01 -8.85
N ASP A 121 -19.62 11.85 -9.98
CA ASP A 121 -20.23 11.78 -11.30
C ASP A 121 -21.15 10.55 -11.45
N ALA A 122 -20.67 9.38 -11.03
CA ALA A 122 -21.44 8.14 -11.08
C ALA A 122 -22.73 8.26 -10.26
N TYR A 123 -22.62 8.93 -9.11
CA TYR A 123 -23.73 9.20 -8.23
C TYR A 123 -24.71 10.23 -8.79
N GLY A 124 -24.22 11.36 -9.29
CA GLY A 124 -25.02 12.42 -9.91
C GLY A 124 -25.88 11.95 -11.08
N LYS A 125 -25.40 10.95 -11.84
CA LYS A 125 -26.17 10.33 -12.93
C LYS A 125 -27.42 9.58 -12.45
N LEU A 126 -27.44 9.10 -11.21
CA LEU A 126 -28.59 8.39 -10.64
C LEU A 126 -29.62 9.32 -10.01
N LEU A 127 -29.20 10.52 -9.58
CA LEU A 127 -30.03 11.48 -8.85
C LEU A 127 -31.33 11.88 -9.55
N PRO A 128 -31.38 12.13 -10.88
CA PRO A 128 -32.61 12.61 -11.55
C PRO A 128 -33.83 11.71 -11.37
N ASN A 129 -33.60 10.41 -11.12
CA ASN A 129 -34.67 9.41 -10.96
C ASN A 129 -35.02 9.15 -9.48
N MET A 130 -34.55 9.98 -8.56
CA MET A 130 -34.67 9.77 -7.11
C MET A 130 -35.48 10.85 -6.42
N THR A 131 -36.05 10.49 -5.27
CA THR A 131 -36.69 11.42 -4.34
C THR A 131 -36.04 11.24 -2.98
N VAL A 132 -35.64 12.33 -2.34
CA VAL A 132 -34.91 12.27 -1.06
C VAL A 132 -35.71 13.00 -0.02
N LYS A 133 -36.00 12.30 1.08
CA LYS A 133 -36.67 12.86 2.25
C LYS A 133 -35.62 13.21 3.29
N LYS A 134 -35.77 14.35 3.96
CA LYS A 134 -34.90 14.68 5.11
C LYS A 134 -35.10 13.62 6.20
N ASP A 135 -34.00 13.18 6.81
CA ASP A 135 -34.05 12.31 7.98
C ASP A 135 -33.39 12.99 9.21
N PRO A 136 -33.62 12.48 10.43
CA PRO A 136 -33.03 13.03 11.64
C PRO A 136 -31.49 12.95 11.65
N ILE A 137 -30.92 11.88 11.08
CA ILE A 137 -29.48 11.64 11.04
C ILE A 137 -28.78 12.77 10.28
N PHE A 138 -29.25 13.10 9.07
CA PHE A 138 -28.70 14.17 8.26
C PHE A 138 -28.81 15.54 8.95
N ALA A 139 -29.93 15.81 9.64
CA ALA A 139 -30.10 17.06 10.38
C ALA A 139 -29.08 17.18 11.54
N THR A 140 -28.84 16.09 12.27
CA THR A 140 -27.83 16.04 13.34
C THR A 140 -26.42 16.21 12.80
N GLU A 141 -26.03 15.47 11.76
CA GLU A 141 -24.68 15.55 11.18
C GLU A 141 -24.37 16.93 10.60
N LEU A 142 -25.35 17.56 9.96
CA LEU A 142 -25.20 18.93 9.46
C LEU A 142 -25.01 19.94 10.60
N THR A 143 -25.72 19.75 11.73
CA THR A 143 -25.58 20.59 12.92
C THR A 143 -24.20 20.42 13.56
N ASN A 144 -23.73 19.17 13.69
CA ASN A 144 -22.39 18.87 14.21
C ASN A 144 -21.30 19.49 13.34
N LEU A 145 -21.44 19.39 12.02
CA LEU A 145 -20.49 19.96 11.07
C LEU A 145 -20.43 21.48 11.15
N ARG A 146 -21.58 22.17 11.26
CA ARG A 146 -21.61 23.62 11.55
C ARG A 146 -20.87 23.94 12.84
N GLY A 147 -21.13 23.19 13.91
CA GLY A 147 -20.42 23.37 15.17
C GLY A 147 -18.90 23.21 15.04
N MET A 148 -18.43 22.21 14.29
CA MET A 148 -17.00 22.01 14.04
C MET A 148 -16.37 23.16 13.25
N VAL A 149 -17.03 23.64 12.19
CA VAL A 149 -16.54 24.78 11.40
C VAL A 149 -16.52 26.07 12.23
N GLN A 150 -17.54 26.31 13.05
CA GLN A 150 -17.65 27.50 13.91
C GLN A 150 -16.65 27.51 15.08
N SER A 151 -16.33 26.34 15.63
CA SER A 151 -15.35 26.19 16.72
C SER A 151 -13.91 26.03 16.24
N GLY A 152 -13.72 25.77 14.95
CA GLY A 152 -12.41 25.77 14.31
C GLY A 152 -11.79 27.16 14.26
N ALA A 153 -10.46 27.22 14.18
CA ALA A 153 -9.72 28.46 13.98
C ALA A 153 -9.79 28.92 12.50
N ILE A 154 -11.01 29.19 12.01
CA ILE A 154 -11.33 29.62 10.64
C ILE A 154 -11.82 31.08 10.68
N ASP A 155 -11.46 31.90 9.69
CA ASP A 155 -11.93 33.28 9.60
C ASP A 155 -13.48 33.38 9.69
N PRO A 156 -14.03 34.30 10.53
CA PRO A 156 -15.47 34.44 10.71
C PRO A 156 -16.27 34.71 9.43
N ASN A 157 -15.66 35.33 8.41
CA ASN A 157 -16.34 35.55 7.13
C ASN A 157 -16.42 34.26 6.31
N ALA A 158 -15.40 33.41 6.36
CA ALA A 158 -15.42 32.09 5.73
C ALA A 158 -16.49 31.19 6.38
N VAL A 159 -16.61 31.23 7.71
CA VAL A 159 -17.68 30.53 8.45
C VAL A 159 -19.06 31.03 8.03
N LYS A 160 -19.28 32.36 7.97
CA LYS A 160 -20.55 32.95 7.51
C LYS A 160 -20.89 32.58 6.07
N ALA A 161 -19.89 32.51 5.19
CA ALA A 161 -20.08 32.10 3.80
C ALA A 161 -20.52 30.64 3.72
N PHE A 162 -19.92 29.76 4.52
CA PHE A 162 -20.32 28.36 4.65
C PHE A 162 -21.75 28.22 5.16
N ASP A 163 -22.11 28.89 6.26
CA ASP A 163 -23.47 28.82 6.83
C ASP A 163 -24.53 29.32 5.81
N ARG A 164 -24.25 30.45 5.15
CA ARG A 164 -25.14 30.99 4.10
C ARG A 164 -25.30 30.01 2.93
N PHE A 165 -24.23 29.35 2.51
CA PHE A 165 -24.27 28.34 1.45
C PHE A 165 -25.16 27.16 1.86
N LEU A 166 -25.00 26.64 3.08
CA LEU A 166 -25.83 25.53 3.57
C LEU A 166 -27.31 25.90 3.66
N ASP A 167 -27.61 27.09 4.19
CA ASP A 167 -28.99 27.55 4.32
C ASP A 167 -29.66 27.69 2.95
N THR A 168 -29.00 28.42 2.04
CA THR A 168 -29.56 28.77 0.73
C THR A 168 -29.67 27.56 -0.19
N ASN A 169 -28.60 26.77 -0.26
CA ASN A 169 -28.49 25.72 -1.28
C ASN A 169 -28.95 24.37 -0.77
N ILE A 170 -29.02 24.12 0.54
CA ILE A 170 -29.38 22.80 1.06
C ILE A 170 -30.64 22.89 1.92
N VAL A 171 -30.59 23.58 3.06
CA VAL A 171 -31.67 23.56 4.06
C VAL A 171 -32.98 24.12 3.50
N ASN A 172 -32.91 25.27 2.83
CA ASN A 172 -34.10 25.92 2.27
C ASN A 172 -34.75 25.09 1.16
N LYS A 173 -34.01 24.20 0.48
CA LYS A 173 -34.57 23.32 -0.55
C LYS A 173 -35.52 22.27 0.02
N PHE A 174 -35.42 21.95 1.32
CA PHE A 174 -36.33 21.05 2.01
C PHE A 174 -37.54 21.74 2.64
N GLN A 175 -37.62 23.08 2.62
CA GLN A 175 -38.72 23.83 3.24
C GLN A 175 -39.99 23.67 2.38
N GLY A 176 -40.98 22.94 2.92
CA GLY A 176 -42.22 22.59 2.23
C GLY A 176 -42.62 21.16 2.53
N GLN A 177 -42.27 20.23 1.64
CA GLN A 177 -42.66 18.81 1.76
C GLN A 177 -41.66 17.95 2.55
N GLY A 178 -40.56 18.54 3.05
CA GLY A 178 -39.48 17.78 3.70
C GLY A 178 -38.77 16.80 2.76
N ALA A 179 -38.99 16.94 1.45
CA ALA A 179 -38.46 16.10 0.39
C ALA A 179 -38.03 16.95 -0.80
N ILE A 180 -37.04 16.47 -1.54
CA ILE A 180 -36.52 17.10 -2.75
C ILE A 180 -36.53 16.11 -3.92
N SER A 181 -36.80 16.65 -5.11
CA SER A 181 -36.80 15.91 -6.37
C SER A 181 -35.37 15.62 -6.86
N GLY A 182 -35.25 14.69 -7.81
CA GLY A 182 -34.01 14.36 -8.49
C GLY A 182 -33.30 15.54 -9.14
N GLU A 183 -34.06 16.47 -9.72
CA GLU A 183 -33.50 17.68 -10.33
C GLU A 183 -32.93 18.62 -9.26
N THR A 184 -33.67 18.83 -8.16
CA THR A 184 -33.16 19.62 -7.03
C THR A 184 -31.92 18.96 -6.42
N LEU A 185 -31.89 17.63 -6.31
CA LEU A 185 -30.73 16.87 -5.85
C LEU A 185 -29.49 17.10 -6.73
N LYS A 186 -29.66 17.04 -8.05
CA LYS A 186 -28.59 17.30 -9.01
C LYS A 186 -28.07 18.74 -8.92
N ASN A 187 -28.96 19.71 -8.73
CA ASN A 187 -28.57 21.11 -8.57
C ASN A 187 -27.74 21.30 -7.28
N ILE A 188 -28.19 20.75 -6.15
CA ILE A 188 -27.46 20.79 -4.88
C ILE A 188 -26.06 20.18 -5.03
N GLN A 189 -25.96 19.03 -5.70
CA GLN A 189 -24.69 18.36 -5.94
C GLN A 189 -23.77 19.21 -6.84
N SER A 190 -24.33 19.85 -7.87
CA SER A 190 -23.58 20.72 -8.78
C SER A 190 -23.03 21.94 -8.05
N ASP A 191 -23.87 22.60 -7.23
CA ASP A 191 -23.48 23.76 -6.43
C ASP A 191 -22.39 23.40 -5.40
N LEU A 192 -22.53 22.25 -4.72
CA LEU A 192 -21.53 21.73 -3.80
C LEU A 192 -20.20 21.51 -4.50
N ARG A 193 -20.21 20.82 -5.65
CA ARG A 193 -18.99 20.53 -6.40
C ARG A 193 -18.31 21.79 -6.90
N GLU A 194 -19.06 22.75 -7.41
CA GLU A 194 -18.52 24.03 -7.87
C GLU A 194 -17.81 24.75 -6.71
N GLN A 195 -18.45 24.87 -5.55
CA GLN A 195 -17.84 25.54 -4.40
C GLN A 195 -16.65 24.77 -3.83
N ILE A 196 -16.73 23.43 -3.74
CA ILE A 196 -15.61 22.58 -3.32
C ILE A 196 -14.40 22.79 -4.24
N THR A 197 -14.63 22.80 -5.56
CA THR A 197 -13.56 23.00 -6.56
C THR A 197 -12.97 24.40 -6.45
N ARG A 198 -13.82 25.42 -6.31
CA ARG A 198 -13.42 26.81 -6.20
C ARG A 198 -12.56 27.05 -4.94
N TYR A 199 -13.05 26.63 -3.78
CA TYR A 199 -12.33 26.80 -2.52
C TYR A 199 -11.10 25.89 -2.41
N GLY A 200 -11.17 24.68 -2.98
CA GLY A 200 -10.05 23.75 -3.00
C GLY A 200 -8.86 24.21 -3.84
N LYS A 201 -9.08 25.06 -4.86
CA LYS A 201 -8.03 25.69 -5.67
C LYS A 201 -7.43 26.95 -5.04
N SER A 202 -8.00 27.42 -3.93
CA SER A 202 -7.53 28.64 -3.27
C SER A 202 -6.18 28.41 -2.58
N THR A 203 -5.37 29.46 -2.52
CA THR A 203 -4.13 29.49 -1.73
C THR A 203 -4.39 29.84 -0.26
N ASP A 204 -5.61 30.23 0.08
CA ASP A 204 -6.05 30.56 1.43
C ASP A 204 -6.37 29.27 2.23
N SER A 205 -5.68 29.10 3.36
CA SER A 205 -5.84 27.94 4.24
C SER A 205 -7.27 27.79 4.75
N ASP A 206 -7.95 28.89 5.08
CA ASP A 206 -9.31 28.84 5.62
C ASP A 206 -10.30 28.41 4.55
N GLN A 207 -10.11 28.86 3.31
CA GLN A 207 -10.92 28.40 2.18
C GLN A 207 -10.69 26.92 1.90
N GLN A 208 -9.46 26.42 2.02
CA GLN A 208 -9.19 24.98 1.90
C GLN A 208 -9.89 24.17 3.01
N LEU A 209 -9.97 24.70 4.24
CA LEU A 209 -10.73 24.08 5.33
C LEU A 209 -12.24 24.10 5.04
N ILE A 210 -12.78 25.18 4.47
CA ILE A 210 -14.18 25.22 4.01
C ILE A 210 -14.42 24.20 2.88
N ALA A 211 -13.49 24.04 1.94
CA ALA A 211 -13.61 23.02 0.90
C ALA A 211 -13.70 21.61 1.50
N GLN A 212 -12.93 21.32 2.55
CA GLN A 212 -12.99 20.05 3.27
C GLN A 212 -14.32 19.88 4.00
N ALA A 213 -14.84 20.93 4.65
CA ALA A 213 -16.14 20.88 5.29
C ALA A 213 -17.27 20.63 4.26
N LEU A 214 -17.24 21.29 3.10
CA LEU A 214 -18.23 21.07 2.04
C LEU A 214 -18.15 19.65 1.45
N LYS A 215 -16.95 19.04 1.36
CA LYS A 215 -16.80 17.62 1.02
C LYS A 215 -17.50 16.72 2.04
N GLU A 216 -17.41 17.04 3.32
CA GLU A 216 -18.15 16.30 4.37
C GLU A 216 -19.67 16.49 4.23
N VAL A 217 -20.15 17.70 3.91
CA VAL A 217 -21.58 17.92 3.61
C VAL A 217 -22.05 17.04 2.45
N GLN A 218 -21.28 17.02 1.36
CA GLN A 218 -21.56 16.20 0.19
C GLN A 218 -21.62 14.70 0.54
N ASP A 219 -20.70 14.23 1.39
CA ASP A 219 -20.69 12.86 1.90
C ASP A 219 -21.95 12.53 2.72
N GLN A 220 -22.36 13.41 3.63
CA GLN A 220 -23.58 13.22 4.43
C GLN A 220 -24.85 13.26 3.57
N PHE A 221 -24.87 14.13 2.57
CA PHE A 221 -25.97 14.21 1.62
C PHE A 221 -26.09 12.92 0.79
N ARG A 222 -24.97 12.37 0.33
CA ARG A 222 -24.94 11.08 -0.38
C ARG A 222 -25.52 9.95 0.48
N GLN A 223 -25.09 9.87 1.74
CA GLN A 223 -25.58 8.86 2.68
C GLN A 223 -27.09 8.97 2.93
N LEU A 224 -27.63 10.18 2.98
CA LEU A 224 -29.08 10.41 3.08
C LEU A 224 -29.84 9.78 1.89
N VAL A 225 -29.36 9.98 0.67
CA VAL A 225 -30.04 9.44 -0.51
C VAL A 225 -29.98 7.92 -0.56
N ILE A 226 -28.82 7.34 -0.19
CA ILE A 226 -28.68 5.87 -0.12
C ILE A 226 -29.71 5.29 0.83
N ARG A 227 -29.88 5.88 2.02
CA ARG A 227 -30.86 5.44 3.02
C ARG A 227 -32.32 5.58 2.55
N THR A 228 -32.60 6.58 1.71
CA THR A 228 -33.97 6.92 1.29
C THR A 228 -34.41 6.32 -0.05
N ASN A 229 -33.49 5.67 -0.79
CA ASN A 229 -33.76 5.13 -2.13
C ASN A 229 -33.38 3.63 -2.28
N PRO A 230 -33.99 2.71 -1.51
CA PRO A 230 -33.66 1.28 -1.57
C PRO A 230 -33.98 0.60 -2.91
N GLN A 231 -34.87 1.17 -3.73
CA GLN A 231 -35.21 0.65 -5.06
C GLN A 231 -34.04 0.66 -6.05
N ASN A 232 -33.07 1.57 -5.85
CA ASN A 232 -31.84 1.66 -6.63
C ASN A 232 -30.65 1.03 -5.88
N ALA A 233 -30.92 0.13 -4.92
CA ALA A 233 -29.92 -0.38 -3.98
C ALA A 233 -28.73 -1.05 -4.66
N LYS A 234 -28.87 -1.64 -5.85
CA LYS A 234 -27.75 -2.31 -6.52
C LYS A 234 -26.70 -1.31 -6.99
N GLU A 235 -27.13 -0.29 -7.73
CA GLU A 235 -26.27 0.77 -8.26
C GLU A 235 -25.72 1.64 -7.11
N LEU A 236 -26.58 1.97 -6.13
CA LEU A 236 -26.17 2.69 -4.93
C LEU A 236 -25.16 1.89 -4.08
N LYS A 237 -25.30 0.57 -3.96
CA LYS A 237 -24.34 -0.29 -3.24
C LYS A 237 -22.98 -0.33 -3.93
N ALA A 238 -22.95 -0.33 -5.26
CA ALA A 238 -21.69 -0.26 -6.00
C ALA A 238 -20.96 1.06 -5.71
N ILE A 239 -21.68 2.18 -5.78
CA ILE A 239 -21.15 3.51 -5.46
C ILE A 239 -20.73 3.60 -3.98
N ASP A 240 -21.55 3.11 -3.06
CA ASP A 240 -21.25 3.10 -1.62
C ASP A 240 -20.01 2.25 -1.30
N THR A 241 -19.86 1.09 -1.96
CA THR A 241 -18.63 0.27 -1.86
C THR A 241 -17.42 1.05 -2.36
N GLY A 242 -17.57 1.76 -3.48
CA GLY A 242 -16.53 2.64 -4.01
C GLY A 242 -16.13 3.73 -3.01
N TYR A 243 -17.10 4.41 -2.42
CA TYR A 243 -16.88 5.42 -1.38
C TYR A 243 -16.28 4.86 -0.10
N ALA A 244 -16.71 3.68 0.35
CA ALA A 244 -16.15 3.03 1.53
C ALA A 244 -14.65 2.76 1.33
N ASN A 245 -14.24 2.28 0.16
CA ASN A 245 -12.82 2.14 -0.18
C ASN A 245 -12.15 3.52 -0.28
N PHE A 246 -12.75 4.47 -1.01
CA PHE A 246 -12.19 5.81 -1.18
C PHE A 246 -11.93 6.53 0.14
N LYS A 247 -12.86 6.52 1.10
CA LYS A 247 -12.66 7.21 2.40
C LYS A 247 -11.52 6.62 3.23
N ARG A 248 -11.17 5.34 3.03
CA ARG A 248 -9.98 4.73 3.66
C ARG A 248 -8.70 5.19 2.95
N VAL A 249 -8.73 5.29 1.63
CA VAL A 249 -7.61 5.79 0.84
C VAL A 249 -7.37 7.28 1.08
N GLN A 250 -8.44 8.07 1.12
CA GLN A 250 -8.42 9.50 1.47
C GLN A 250 -7.85 9.72 2.88
N ASP A 251 -8.27 8.93 3.87
CA ASP A 251 -7.72 8.98 5.24
C ASP A 251 -6.23 8.60 5.27
N ALA A 252 -5.81 7.65 4.45
CA ALA A 252 -4.40 7.29 4.32
C ALA A 252 -3.59 8.45 3.70
N ALA A 253 -4.10 9.04 2.61
CA ALA A 253 -3.48 10.14 1.87
C ALA A 253 -3.45 11.46 2.67
N SER A 254 -4.37 11.67 3.61
CA SER A 254 -4.42 12.87 4.45
C SER A 254 -3.51 12.80 5.68
N ARG A 255 -2.81 11.69 5.91
CA ARG A 255 -1.97 11.52 7.10
C ARG A 255 -0.67 12.28 6.99
N VAL A 256 -0.18 12.72 8.14
CA VAL A 256 1.18 13.26 8.29
C VAL A 256 2.19 12.25 7.74
N GLY A 257 3.09 12.72 6.89
CA GLY A 257 4.09 11.91 6.18
C GLY A 257 3.59 11.23 4.90
N ALA A 258 2.34 11.43 4.48
CA ALA A 258 1.90 11.13 3.12
C ALA A 258 2.23 12.34 2.22
N GLU A 259 3.51 12.45 1.84
CA GLU A 259 4.01 13.54 0.99
C GLU A 259 3.25 13.55 -0.34
N GLU A 260 2.73 14.71 -0.73
CA GLU A 260 1.87 14.90 -1.90
C GLU A 260 0.69 13.90 -2.03
N GLY A 261 0.23 13.34 -0.91
CA GLY A 261 -0.91 12.40 -0.89
C GLY A 261 -0.55 10.95 -1.24
N VAL A 262 0.74 10.63 -1.41
CA VAL A 262 1.22 9.25 -1.56
C VAL A 262 1.42 8.65 -0.18
N PHE A 263 0.68 7.60 0.15
CA PHE A 263 0.72 6.97 1.47
C PHE A 263 1.54 5.68 1.46
N SER A 264 2.10 5.37 2.63
CA SER A 264 2.78 4.09 2.90
C SER A 264 1.78 2.95 3.16
N PRO A 265 2.20 1.68 3.01
CA PRO A 265 1.35 0.54 3.32
C PRO A 265 0.84 0.52 4.78
N SER A 266 1.64 1.03 5.72
CA SER A 266 1.26 1.13 7.13
C SER A 266 0.21 2.22 7.37
N GLN A 267 0.30 3.36 6.68
CA GLN A 267 -0.74 4.39 6.71
C GLN A 267 -2.05 3.84 6.13
N LEU A 268 -2.00 3.09 5.01
CA LEU A 268 -3.18 2.45 4.45
C LEU A 268 -3.84 1.47 5.45
N GLN A 269 -3.08 0.54 6.03
CA GLN A 269 -3.64 -0.44 6.97
C GLN A 269 -4.23 0.24 8.22
N SER A 270 -3.53 1.23 8.76
CA SER A 270 -4.03 1.99 9.89
C SER A 270 -5.28 2.81 9.53
N ALA A 271 -5.47 3.21 8.27
CA ALA A 271 -6.69 3.87 7.78
C ALA A 271 -7.85 2.90 7.64
N VAL A 272 -7.58 1.70 7.13
CA VAL A 272 -8.53 0.59 7.10
C VAL A 272 -9.03 0.26 8.52
N ARG A 273 -8.12 0.14 9.49
CA ARG A 273 -8.48 -0.07 10.91
C ARG A 273 -9.28 1.09 11.49
N ALA A 274 -8.88 2.33 11.20
CA ALA A 274 -9.58 3.51 11.72
C ALA A 274 -11.04 3.55 11.24
N LYS A 275 -11.27 3.28 9.95
CA LYS A 275 -12.59 3.30 9.29
C LYS A 275 -13.42 2.03 9.48
N ASP A 276 -12.95 1.05 10.23
CA ASP A 276 -13.82 -0.04 10.69
C ASP A 276 -14.74 0.48 11.80
N THR A 277 -16.04 0.51 11.54
CA THR A 277 -17.08 1.00 12.47
C THR A 277 -17.67 -0.12 13.33
N SER A 278 -17.28 -1.37 13.11
CA SER A 278 -17.74 -2.48 13.94
C SER A 278 -17.28 -2.32 15.38
N LYS A 279 -18.09 -2.84 16.31
CA LYS A 279 -17.77 -2.83 17.75
C LYS A 279 -16.37 -3.43 17.96
N ASP A 280 -15.55 -2.71 18.72
CA ASP A 280 -14.17 -3.10 19.05
C ASP A 280 -13.28 -3.38 17.83
N LYS A 281 -13.60 -2.81 16.66
CA LYS A 281 -12.90 -3.09 15.39
C LYS A 281 -12.91 -4.57 15.03
N ALA A 282 -14.01 -5.27 15.35
CA ALA A 282 -14.14 -6.71 15.19
C ALA A 282 -13.97 -7.19 13.74
N GLN A 283 -14.41 -6.43 12.73
CA GLN A 283 -14.21 -6.81 11.33
C GLN A 283 -12.74 -6.75 10.95
N PHE A 284 -12.03 -5.70 11.37
CA PHE A 284 -10.59 -5.60 11.22
C PHE A 284 -9.88 -6.72 11.99
N ALA A 285 -10.26 -7.00 13.23
CA ALA A 285 -9.68 -8.11 13.99
C ALA A 285 -9.89 -9.48 13.31
N LYS A 286 -10.97 -9.64 12.54
CA LYS A 286 -11.31 -10.87 11.81
C LYS A 286 -10.72 -10.96 10.41
N GLY A 287 -10.08 -9.92 9.88
CA GLY A 287 -9.59 -9.92 8.50
C GLY A 287 -10.66 -9.61 7.44
N THR A 288 -11.83 -9.09 7.83
CA THR A 288 -13.00 -8.92 6.94
C THR A 288 -13.38 -7.46 6.66
N ALA A 289 -12.60 -6.49 7.12
CA ALA A 289 -12.86 -5.08 6.83
C ALA A 289 -12.58 -4.75 5.35
N TYR A 290 -13.29 -3.74 4.82
CA TYR A 290 -13.04 -3.25 3.46
C TYR A 290 -11.58 -2.84 3.27
N MET A 291 -10.99 -3.28 2.15
CA MET A 291 -9.59 -3.02 1.75
C MET A 291 -8.54 -3.64 2.69
N GLN A 292 -8.96 -4.48 3.64
CA GLN A 292 -8.07 -5.11 4.59
C GLN A 292 -7.11 -6.09 3.91
N ASP A 293 -7.61 -6.94 3.02
CA ASP A 293 -6.81 -7.88 2.22
C ASP A 293 -5.66 -7.18 1.47
N LEU A 294 -5.96 -6.05 0.81
CA LEU A 294 -4.95 -5.27 0.09
C LEU A 294 -3.98 -4.58 1.06
N SER A 295 -4.48 -3.96 2.13
CA SER A 295 -3.65 -3.21 3.07
C SER A 295 -2.76 -4.11 3.93
N GLU A 296 -3.22 -5.28 4.32
CA GLU A 296 -2.44 -6.31 5.01
C GLU A 296 -1.37 -6.88 4.10
N ALA A 297 -1.74 -7.23 2.87
CA ALA A 297 -0.77 -7.73 1.90
C ALA A 297 0.32 -6.68 1.63
N GLY A 298 -0.07 -5.42 1.44
CA GLY A 298 0.84 -4.29 1.28
C GLY A 298 1.78 -4.13 2.47
N LYS A 299 1.26 -4.15 3.70
CA LYS A 299 2.10 -4.03 4.89
C LYS A 299 3.05 -5.22 5.08
N THR A 300 2.58 -6.43 4.84
CA THR A 300 3.40 -7.65 5.02
C THR A 300 4.54 -7.70 4.00
N VAL A 301 4.24 -7.45 2.72
CA VAL A 301 5.19 -7.61 1.62
C VAL A 301 6.04 -6.36 1.43
N LEU A 302 5.44 -5.19 1.39
CA LEU A 302 6.13 -3.92 1.11
C LEU A 302 6.57 -3.18 2.38
N GLY A 303 5.93 -3.45 3.53
CA GLY A 303 6.23 -2.77 4.77
C GLY A 303 7.58 -3.16 5.34
N GLY A 304 8.48 -2.19 5.50
CA GLY A 304 9.83 -2.44 5.98
C GLY A 304 10.68 -1.18 5.89
N LYS A 305 10.63 -0.32 6.90
CA LYS A 305 11.86 0.31 7.35
C LYS A 305 12.32 -0.57 8.50
N VAL A 306 13.40 -1.32 8.32
CA VAL A 306 14.08 -1.99 9.44
C VAL A 306 14.28 -0.92 10.52
N PRO A 307 13.64 -1.03 11.70
CA PRO A 307 14.08 -0.23 12.85
C PRO A 307 15.53 -0.62 13.12
N ASP A 308 16.42 0.34 13.39
CA ASP A 308 17.88 0.14 13.58
C ASP A 308 18.20 -0.97 14.61
N SER A 309 18.14 -2.23 14.18
CA SER A 309 18.31 -3.41 15.03
C SER A 309 18.97 -4.49 14.21
N GLY A 310 20.30 -4.45 14.22
CA GLY A 310 21.14 -5.46 13.62
C GLY A 310 22.05 -4.90 12.55
N THR A 311 23.19 -4.41 13.03
CA THR A 311 24.46 -4.17 12.37
C THR A 311 24.91 -5.20 11.29
N PRO A 312 24.51 -6.51 11.24
CA PRO A 312 25.09 -7.47 10.28
C PRO A 312 24.89 -7.18 8.78
N TYR A 313 23.71 -6.71 8.35
CA TYR A 313 23.46 -6.51 6.92
C TYR A 313 24.07 -5.20 6.41
N ARG A 314 24.09 -4.15 7.25
CA ARG A 314 24.80 -2.90 6.94
C ARG A 314 26.32 -3.08 7.03
N THR A 315 26.85 -3.88 7.96
CA THR A 315 28.28 -4.21 7.95
C THR A 315 28.65 -5.05 6.76
N MET A 316 27.79 -5.97 6.31
CA MET A 316 28.02 -6.68 5.07
C MET A 316 27.99 -5.75 3.86
N ALA A 317 27.02 -4.82 3.77
CA ALA A 317 27.03 -3.78 2.74
C ALA A 317 28.29 -2.90 2.80
N ALA A 318 28.71 -2.49 4.01
CA ALA A 318 29.92 -1.71 4.23
C ALA A 318 31.21 -2.50 3.90
N LEU A 319 31.24 -3.81 4.14
CA LEU A 319 32.32 -4.71 3.76
C LEU A 319 32.40 -4.91 2.24
N LEU A 320 31.24 -4.95 1.56
CA LEU A 320 31.16 -4.99 0.10
C LEU A 320 31.63 -3.68 -0.55
N THR A 321 31.43 -2.54 0.11
CA THR A 321 31.86 -1.21 -0.38
C THR A 321 33.24 -0.78 0.11
N GLY A 322 33.74 -1.35 1.21
CA GLY A 322 34.83 -0.81 2.02
C GLY A 322 36.24 -1.33 1.72
N GLY A 323 36.44 -2.19 0.71
CA GLY A 323 37.78 -2.62 0.31
C GLY A 323 37.78 -3.60 -0.85
N GLY A 324 38.48 -3.26 -1.94
CA GLY A 324 38.54 -4.02 -3.19
C GLY A 324 39.05 -5.48 -3.09
N THR A 325 39.52 -5.91 -1.91
CA THR A 325 39.97 -7.29 -1.66
C THR A 325 38.83 -8.23 -1.27
N ALA A 326 37.70 -7.74 -0.73
CA ALA A 326 36.56 -8.59 -0.37
C ALA A 326 35.76 -9.03 -1.61
N MET A 327 35.71 -8.20 -2.66
CA MET A 327 35.01 -8.48 -3.91
C MET A 327 35.73 -9.47 -4.82
N ALA A 328 37.07 -9.55 -4.72
CA ALA A 328 37.89 -10.46 -5.51
C ALA A 328 37.68 -11.95 -5.16
N GLY A 329 37.21 -12.25 -3.95
CA GLY A 329 36.93 -13.62 -3.48
C GLY A 329 35.54 -14.15 -3.87
N TYR A 330 34.66 -13.32 -4.43
CA TYR A 330 33.26 -13.69 -4.69
C TYR A 330 32.79 -13.17 -6.07
N PRO A 331 33.23 -13.80 -7.19
CA PRO A 331 32.91 -13.36 -8.55
C PRO A 331 31.39 -13.33 -8.85
N ALA A 332 30.59 -14.15 -8.15
CA ALA A 332 29.13 -14.10 -8.23
C ALA A 332 28.54 -12.77 -7.73
N ILE A 333 29.17 -12.12 -6.75
CA ILE A 333 28.74 -10.82 -6.23
C ILE A 333 29.13 -9.71 -7.21
N ALA A 334 30.35 -9.76 -7.77
CA ALA A 334 30.80 -8.81 -8.79
C ALA A 334 29.95 -8.87 -10.08
N GLY A 335 29.61 -10.07 -10.56
CA GLY A 335 28.73 -10.26 -11.72
C GLY A 335 27.26 -9.88 -11.44
N GLY A 336 26.78 -10.09 -10.20
CA GLY A 336 25.45 -9.68 -9.77
C GLY A 336 25.28 -8.15 -9.72
N LEU A 337 26.34 -7.41 -9.34
CA LEU A 337 26.30 -5.94 -9.31
C LEU A 337 26.18 -5.31 -10.70
N LEU A 338 26.75 -5.92 -11.74
CA LEU A 338 26.67 -5.42 -13.12
C LEU A 338 25.27 -5.59 -13.73
N THR A 339 24.54 -6.62 -13.32
CA THR A 339 23.17 -6.91 -13.80
C THR A 339 22.08 -6.37 -12.87
N ALA A 340 22.43 -5.95 -11.65
CA ALA A 340 21.49 -5.45 -10.67
C ALA A 340 20.66 -4.24 -11.14
N PRO A 341 21.22 -3.20 -11.80
CA PRO A 341 20.43 -2.09 -12.31
C PRO A 341 19.34 -2.53 -13.30
N LEU A 342 19.62 -3.56 -14.11
CA LEU A 342 18.64 -4.11 -15.05
C LEU A 342 17.52 -4.85 -14.32
N MET A 343 17.83 -5.60 -13.26
CA MET A 343 16.82 -6.31 -12.45
C MET A 343 15.89 -5.35 -11.69
N TYR A 344 16.41 -4.19 -11.27
CA TYR A 344 15.65 -3.14 -10.58
C TYR A 344 15.12 -2.05 -11.53
N SER A 345 15.25 -2.21 -12.85
CA SER A 345 14.53 -1.37 -13.82
C SER A 345 13.04 -1.73 -13.83
N SER A 346 12.15 -0.85 -14.32
CA SER A 346 10.71 -1.19 -14.37
C SER A 346 10.44 -2.48 -15.16
N PRO A 347 10.97 -2.68 -16.39
CA PRO A 347 10.76 -3.93 -17.13
C PRO A 347 11.40 -5.16 -16.45
N GLY A 348 12.59 -5.00 -15.87
CA GLY A 348 13.28 -6.08 -15.16
C GLY A 348 12.55 -6.52 -13.90
N GLN A 349 12.07 -5.56 -13.11
CA GLN A 349 11.31 -5.80 -11.89
C GLN A 349 9.99 -6.52 -12.19
N SER A 350 9.23 -6.06 -13.19
CA SER A 350 7.98 -6.72 -13.61
C SER A 350 8.22 -8.14 -14.12
N THR A 351 9.29 -8.34 -14.90
CA THR A 351 9.66 -9.68 -15.42
C THR A 351 10.03 -10.60 -14.27
N MET A 352 10.88 -10.15 -13.34
CA MET A 352 11.30 -10.95 -12.20
C MET A 352 10.14 -11.27 -11.27
N ALA A 353 9.27 -10.29 -11.00
CA ALA A 353 8.07 -10.50 -10.21
C ALA A 353 7.15 -11.55 -10.86
N ALA A 354 6.90 -11.44 -12.17
CA ALA A 354 6.09 -12.40 -12.91
C ALA A 354 6.69 -13.81 -12.89
N LEU A 355 8.01 -13.94 -13.05
CA LEU A 355 8.72 -15.23 -13.01
C LEU A 355 8.65 -15.87 -11.62
N LEU A 356 8.79 -15.08 -10.56
CA LEU A 356 8.75 -15.59 -9.19
C LEU A 356 7.32 -15.97 -8.76
N ALA A 357 6.31 -15.24 -9.24
CA ALA A 357 4.92 -15.47 -8.87
C ALA A 357 4.22 -16.59 -9.65
N LYS A 358 4.64 -16.85 -10.90
CA LYS A 358 4.08 -17.91 -11.75
C LYS A 358 5.01 -19.15 -11.72
N ARG A 359 4.56 -20.27 -11.13
CA ARG A 359 5.25 -21.58 -11.25
C ARG A 359 4.54 -22.46 -12.29
N PRO A 360 5.19 -23.40 -13.02
CA PRO A 360 6.61 -23.81 -13.07
C PRO A 360 7.19 -23.86 -14.52
N ALA A 361 7.09 -22.81 -15.33
CA ALA A 361 7.74 -22.79 -16.66
C ALA A 361 9.17 -22.21 -16.62
N GLY A 362 9.43 -21.24 -15.74
CA GLY A 362 10.77 -20.67 -15.54
C GLY A 362 11.75 -21.62 -14.83
N ALA A 363 11.25 -22.59 -14.06
CA ALA A 363 12.09 -23.58 -13.41
C ALA A 363 12.80 -24.50 -14.42
N GLN A 364 12.16 -24.80 -15.56
CA GLN A 364 12.79 -25.52 -16.67
C GLN A 364 13.82 -24.62 -17.36
N ALA A 365 13.47 -23.39 -17.74
CA ALA A 365 14.41 -22.48 -18.38
C ALA A 365 15.66 -22.17 -17.52
N ILE A 366 15.49 -22.05 -16.20
CA ILE A 366 16.59 -21.84 -15.25
C ILE A 366 17.35 -23.16 -15.02
N SER A 367 16.66 -24.31 -14.97
CA SER A 367 17.32 -25.61 -14.92
C SER A 367 18.14 -25.88 -16.18
N ASP A 368 17.64 -25.49 -17.36
CA ASP A 368 18.28 -25.65 -18.65
C ASP A 368 19.47 -24.68 -18.80
N PHE A 369 19.32 -23.44 -18.33
CA PHE A 369 20.42 -22.47 -18.26
C PHE A 369 21.55 -22.97 -17.34
N VAL A 370 21.22 -23.47 -16.13
CA VAL A 370 22.21 -24.05 -15.21
C VAL A 370 22.77 -25.37 -15.75
N ARG A 371 21.99 -26.18 -16.48
CA ARG A 371 22.47 -27.42 -17.14
C ARG A 371 23.36 -27.16 -18.35
N ASN A 372 23.25 -26.01 -19.00
CA ASN A 372 23.99 -25.73 -20.24
C ASN A 372 25.16 -24.76 -20.04
N ASN A 373 25.25 -24.09 -18.89
CA ASN A 373 26.35 -23.16 -18.59
C ASN A 373 27.29 -23.74 -17.50
N GLN A 374 28.55 -24.02 -17.86
CA GLN A 374 29.53 -24.63 -16.96
C GLN A 374 29.87 -23.73 -15.75
N GLU A 375 29.86 -22.42 -15.90
CA GLU A 375 30.11 -21.47 -14.80
C GLU A 375 28.93 -21.47 -13.80
N ALA A 376 27.71 -21.54 -14.33
CA ALA A 376 26.50 -21.68 -13.50
C ALA A 376 26.46 -23.03 -12.77
N LYS A 377 26.92 -24.12 -13.39
CA LYS A 377 27.11 -25.42 -12.72
C LYS A 377 28.14 -25.34 -11.61
N LEU A 378 29.29 -24.72 -11.87
CA LEU A 378 30.37 -24.58 -10.89
C LEU A 378 29.89 -23.77 -9.69
N ALA A 379 29.19 -22.66 -9.93
CA ALA A 379 28.56 -21.86 -8.88
C ALA A 379 27.51 -22.64 -8.09
N ALA A 380 26.68 -23.46 -8.75
CA ALA A 380 25.70 -24.34 -8.10
C ALA A 380 26.36 -25.46 -7.27
N LEU A 381 27.48 -26.01 -7.73
CA LEU A 381 28.24 -27.07 -7.05
C LEU A 381 28.97 -26.53 -5.82
N LEU A 382 29.59 -25.35 -5.94
CA LEU A 382 30.22 -24.63 -4.85
C LEU A 382 29.21 -24.22 -3.78
N ALA A 383 28.00 -23.85 -4.20
CA ALA A 383 26.88 -23.59 -3.32
C ALA A 383 26.36 -24.83 -2.57
N ALA A 384 26.54 -26.02 -3.13
CA ALA A 384 26.08 -27.29 -2.54
C ALA A 384 27.09 -27.92 -1.57
N GLN A 385 28.34 -27.47 -1.55
CA GLN A 385 29.35 -27.96 -0.62
C GLN A 385 29.21 -27.26 0.73
N GLN A 386 28.84 -28.00 1.78
CA GLN A 386 28.92 -27.52 3.17
C GLN A 386 30.39 -27.22 3.53
N PRO A 387 30.68 -26.17 4.33
CA PRO A 387 32.06 -25.88 4.73
C PRO A 387 32.63 -27.04 5.57
N PRO A 388 33.94 -27.33 5.47
CA PRO A 388 34.55 -28.40 6.25
C PRO A 388 34.40 -28.11 7.75
N ARG A 389 33.96 -29.13 8.50
CA ARG A 389 34.03 -29.11 9.97
C ARG A 389 35.50 -28.96 10.37
N ILE A 390 35.83 -27.85 11.01
CA ILE A 390 37.08 -27.75 11.77
C ILE A 390 36.89 -28.63 13.01
N GLU A 391 37.40 -29.86 12.98
CA GLU A 391 37.57 -30.65 14.18
C GLU A 391 38.75 -30.09 14.97
N LEU A 392 38.45 -29.39 16.07
CA LEU A 392 39.43 -29.07 17.10
C LEU A 392 39.75 -30.35 17.88
N ASN A 393 40.55 -31.23 17.29
CA ASN A 393 41.22 -32.30 18.00
C ASN A 393 42.72 -32.19 17.74
N ASN A 394 43.50 -32.23 18.82
CA ASN A 394 44.97 -32.21 18.91
C ASN A 394 45.64 -30.85 18.99
N MET A 395 45.57 -30.22 20.17
CA MET A 395 46.73 -29.49 20.75
C MET A 395 46.74 -29.63 22.28
N LEU A 396 47.21 -30.78 22.75
CA LEU A 396 47.94 -30.87 24.02
C LEU A 396 49.33 -31.38 23.67
N PRO A 397 50.39 -30.55 23.70
CA PRO A 397 51.73 -31.06 23.88
C PRO A 397 52.00 -31.17 25.38
N ASN A 398 52.40 -32.37 25.75
CA ASN A 398 52.79 -32.77 27.08
C ASN A 398 54.22 -32.26 27.38
N ARG A 399 54.47 -32.00 28.67
CA ARG A 399 55.75 -32.04 29.43
C ARG A 399 56.54 -30.75 29.68
N PRO A 400 57.39 -30.73 30.73
CA PRO A 400 57.54 -31.68 31.85
C PRO A 400 56.91 -31.19 33.18
#